data_AF-A0A1Z1WRG5-F1
#
_entry.id   AF-A0A1Z1WRG5-F1
#
_cell.length_a   1.000
_cell.length_b   1.000
_cell.length_c   1.000
_cell.angle_alpha   90.00
_cell.angle_beta   90.00
_cell.angle_gamma   90.00
#
_symmetry.space_group_name_H-M   'P 1'
#
loop_
_entity.id
_entity.type
_entity.pdbx_description
1 polymer ?
#
loop_
_entity_poly.entity_id
_entity_poly.type
_entity_poly.pdbx_seq_one_letter_code
_entity_poly.pdbx_strand_id
1 'polypeptide(L)'
;MPFIGDTPLQAGFSFCRREAPFRLTVSMLGGGGYFGIVLSPKEIAVLDAALEFGAAVSMNFGVASGSLSVMAGIYFRLELTGGPGSARNKVKLVGYLRARGEVDVLGIVSASIELYLELGYEDGYAVGRASLTISIEIGFFETSVTIRCEKRFAGSGAAFALAGGTAAPGIAPPTFSDLMSRTWTR
;
A
#
# COMPACT_ATOMS: atom_id res chain seq x y z
N MET A 1 33.65 28.42 -22.04
CA MET A 1 32.39 27.66 -22.07
C MET A 1 32.70 26.17 -21.87
N PRO A 2 32.67 25.59 -20.66
CA PRO A 2 32.92 24.17 -20.49
C PRO A 2 31.67 23.44 -19.98
N PHE A 3 30.90 22.88 -20.89
CA PHE A 3 29.90 21.83 -20.62
C PHE A 3 30.44 20.43 -21.00
N ILE A 4 31.76 20.22 -20.86
CA ILE A 4 32.35 18.87 -20.85
C ILE A 4 32.29 18.42 -19.39
N GLY A 5 31.19 17.76 -19.06
CA GLY A 5 31.07 16.91 -17.89
C GLY A 5 30.22 15.75 -18.35
N ASP A 6 30.74 14.53 -18.19
CA ASP A 6 30.17 13.22 -18.53
C ASP A 6 28.81 12.95 -17.85
N THR A 7 27.86 13.87 -18.01
CA THR A 7 26.50 13.74 -17.50
C THR A 7 25.70 13.14 -18.66
N PRO A 8 25.37 11.84 -18.60
CA PRO A 8 24.61 11.22 -19.68
C PRO A 8 23.32 12.01 -19.88
N LEU A 9 23.02 12.36 -21.13
CA LEU A 9 21.82 13.12 -21.52
C LEU A 9 20.56 12.39 -21.01
N GLN A 10 19.91 12.84 -19.95
CA GLN A 10 18.70 12.18 -19.46
C GLN A 10 17.47 12.81 -20.11
N ALA A 11 16.67 11.99 -20.78
CA ALA A 11 15.36 12.37 -21.31
C ALA A 11 14.28 11.68 -20.48
N GLY A 12 13.46 12.47 -19.76
CA GLY A 12 12.37 11.97 -18.94
C GLY A 12 11.02 12.23 -19.58
N PHE A 13 10.13 11.24 -19.57
CA PHE A 13 8.70 11.42 -19.82
C PHE A 13 7.93 11.12 -18.53
N SER A 14 6.95 11.95 -18.20
CA SER A 14 6.10 11.71 -17.03
C SER A 14 4.66 12.07 -17.34
N PHE A 15 3.78 11.11 -17.19
CA PHE A 15 2.33 11.26 -17.19
C PHE A 15 1.86 11.43 -15.74
N CYS A 16 1.64 12.68 -15.35
CA CYS A 16 1.50 13.11 -13.95
C CYS A 16 2.75 12.81 -13.10
N ARG A 17 2.89 13.49 -11.97
CA ARG A 17 4.02 13.27 -11.05
C ARG A 17 3.51 12.69 -9.75
N ARG A 18 4.41 12.16 -8.93
CA ARG A 18 4.08 11.68 -7.58
C ARG A 18 3.40 12.76 -6.75
N GLU A 19 3.80 14.02 -6.92
CA GLU A 19 3.25 15.16 -6.18
C GLU A 19 1.85 15.57 -6.66
N ALA A 20 1.49 15.19 -7.88
CA ALA A 20 0.21 15.50 -8.50
C ALA A 20 -0.24 14.31 -9.36
N PRO A 21 -0.70 13.22 -8.73
CA PRO A 21 -1.21 12.07 -9.47
C PRO A 21 -2.46 12.46 -10.25
N PHE A 22 -2.66 11.86 -11.42
CA PHE A 22 -3.97 11.94 -12.08
C PHE A 22 -5.00 11.29 -11.17
N ARG A 23 -6.22 11.84 -11.13
CA ARG A 23 -7.37 11.25 -10.44
C ARG A 23 -8.50 11.10 -11.43
N LEU A 24 -9.07 9.91 -11.50
CA LEU A 24 -10.23 9.59 -12.31
C LEU A 24 -11.29 9.02 -11.37
N THR A 25 -12.36 9.76 -11.13
CA THR A 25 -13.49 9.31 -10.32
C THR A 25 -14.75 9.40 -11.16
N VAL A 26 -15.36 8.26 -11.43
CA VAL A 26 -16.63 8.13 -12.17
C VAL A 26 -17.66 7.58 -11.20
N SER A 27 -18.59 8.45 -10.78
CA SER A 27 -19.58 8.13 -9.75
C SER A 27 -18.90 7.70 -8.44
N MET A 28 -19.23 6.51 -7.93
CA MET A 28 -18.63 5.95 -6.73
C MET A 28 -17.26 5.35 -6.97
N LEU A 29 -16.87 5.04 -8.21
CA LEU A 29 -15.59 4.42 -8.51
C LEU A 29 -14.52 5.49 -8.70
N GLY A 30 -13.58 5.54 -7.77
CA GLY A 30 -12.44 6.45 -7.77
C GLY A 30 -11.15 5.74 -8.14
N GLY A 31 -10.19 6.49 -8.65
CA GLY A 31 -8.86 5.98 -8.92
C GLY A 31 -7.93 7.11 -9.31
N GLY A 32 -6.67 6.76 -9.54
CA GLY A 32 -5.64 7.71 -9.89
C GLY A 32 -4.30 7.04 -10.08
N GLY A 33 -3.27 7.83 -10.32
CA GLY A 33 -1.93 7.31 -10.48
C GLY A 33 -0.96 8.32 -11.04
N TYR A 34 0.24 7.85 -11.29
CA TYR A 34 1.23 8.58 -12.09
C TYR A 34 2.14 7.56 -12.74
N PHE A 35 2.76 7.96 -13.83
CA PHE A 35 3.70 7.13 -14.55
C PHE A 35 4.87 8.01 -15.02
N GLY A 36 6.08 7.70 -14.57
CA GLY A 36 7.31 8.37 -14.93
C GLY A 36 8.32 7.38 -15.47
N ILE A 37 8.99 7.75 -16.56
CA ILE A 37 10.13 7.02 -17.10
C ILE A 37 11.26 8.00 -17.39
N VAL A 38 12.46 7.66 -16.93
CA VAL A 38 13.68 8.41 -17.20
C VAL A 38 14.56 7.53 -18.07
N LEU A 39 14.85 8.00 -19.28
CA LEU A 39 15.70 7.36 -20.27
C LEU A 39 17.07 8.03 -20.27
N SER A 40 18.12 7.23 -20.34
CA SER A 40 19.49 7.67 -20.65
C SER A 40 19.91 7.09 -22.01
N PRO A 41 20.83 7.71 -22.76
CA PRO A 41 21.22 7.30 -24.12
C PRO A 41 21.76 5.88 -24.25
N LYS A 42 22.07 5.21 -23.13
CA LYS A 42 22.44 3.80 -23.12
C LYS A 42 21.32 2.88 -22.62
N GLU A 43 20.43 3.34 -21.73
CA GLU A 43 19.51 2.48 -20.96
C GLU A 43 18.28 3.26 -20.42
N ILE A 44 17.17 2.54 -20.16
CA ILE A 44 16.10 3.06 -19.28
C ILE A 44 16.70 3.17 -17.88
N ALA A 45 16.77 4.36 -17.29
CA ALA A 45 17.41 4.57 -15.99
C ALA A 45 16.46 4.27 -14.82
N VAL A 46 15.24 4.82 -14.87
CA VAL A 46 14.25 4.67 -13.79
C VAL A 46 12.85 4.62 -14.38
N LEU A 47 12.04 3.66 -13.94
CA LEU A 47 10.59 3.64 -14.16
C LEU A 47 9.92 3.74 -12.80
N ASP A 48 9.08 4.76 -12.61
CA ASP A 48 8.34 5.04 -11.38
C ASP A 48 6.85 5.17 -11.70
N ALA A 49 6.03 4.23 -11.22
CA ALA A 49 4.61 4.19 -11.52
C ALA A 49 3.79 3.87 -10.27
N ALA A 50 2.65 4.52 -10.12
CA ALA A 50 1.64 4.13 -9.16
C ALA A 50 0.27 4.13 -9.82
N LEU A 51 -0.54 3.13 -9.49
CA LEU A 51 -1.95 3.10 -9.84
C LEU A 51 -2.76 2.89 -8.57
N GLU A 52 -3.84 3.62 -8.45
CA GLU A 52 -4.78 3.59 -7.34
C GLU A 52 -6.19 3.45 -7.91
N PHE A 53 -7.02 2.63 -7.28
CA PHE A 53 -8.40 2.37 -7.63
C PHE A 53 -9.20 2.11 -6.36
N GLY A 54 -10.48 2.43 -6.36
CA GLY A 54 -11.26 2.42 -5.14
C GLY A 54 -12.69 2.84 -5.36
N ALA A 55 -13.40 2.96 -4.25
CA ALA A 55 -14.72 3.52 -4.21
C ALA A 55 -14.85 4.56 -3.11
N ALA A 56 -15.64 5.59 -3.37
CA ALA A 56 -16.05 6.57 -2.37
C ALA A 56 -17.56 6.76 -2.44
N VAL A 57 -18.20 6.72 -1.27
CA VAL A 57 -19.64 6.93 -1.10
C VAL A 57 -19.83 7.97 -0.02
N SER A 58 -20.71 8.93 -0.27
CA SER A 58 -21.16 9.91 0.72
C SER A 58 -22.67 9.79 0.89
N MET A 59 -23.14 9.82 2.12
CA MET A 59 -24.54 9.75 2.51
C MET A 59 -24.89 10.96 3.37
N ASN A 60 -26.02 11.60 3.08
CA ASN A 60 -26.53 12.72 3.85
C ASN A 60 -27.98 12.44 4.23
N PHE A 61 -28.26 12.35 5.53
CA PHE A 61 -29.59 12.08 6.09
C PHE A 61 -30.26 13.36 6.65
N GLY A 62 -29.70 14.54 6.38
CA GLY A 62 -30.18 15.83 6.86
C GLY A 62 -29.72 16.17 8.29
N VAL A 63 -29.86 15.22 9.22
CA VAL A 63 -29.37 15.36 10.61
C VAL A 63 -27.96 14.79 10.82
N ALA A 64 -27.54 13.87 9.95
CA ALA A 64 -26.21 13.29 9.98
C ALA A 64 -25.69 13.12 8.55
N SER A 65 -24.42 13.43 8.35
CA SER A 65 -23.68 13.21 7.12
C SER A 65 -22.56 12.23 7.39
N GLY A 66 -22.28 11.37 6.41
CA GLY A 66 -21.16 10.45 6.50
C GLY A 66 -20.55 10.20 5.14
N SER A 67 -19.26 9.90 5.13
CA SER A 67 -18.55 9.46 3.94
C SER A 67 -17.69 8.25 4.24
N LEU A 68 -17.58 7.37 3.26
CA LEU A 68 -16.72 6.19 3.29
C LEU A 68 -15.96 6.14 1.98
N SER A 69 -14.65 6.03 2.06
CA SER A 69 -13.78 5.81 0.92
C SER A 69 -12.86 4.62 1.18
N VAL A 70 -12.68 3.77 0.18
CA VAL A 70 -11.76 2.64 0.18
C VAL A 70 -10.97 2.70 -1.10
N MET A 71 -9.65 2.77 -1.01
CA MET A 71 -8.75 2.88 -2.16
C MET A 71 -7.63 1.88 -2.00
N ALA A 72 -7.43 1.04 -2.99
CA ALA A 72 -6.30 0.16 -3.14
C ALA A 72 -5.36 0.73 -4.19
N GLY A 73 -4.06 0.62 -3.97
CA GLY A 73 -3.08 1.03 -4.95
C GLY A 73 -1.89 0.10 -4.99
N ILE A 74 -1.23 0.11 -6.13
CA ILE A 74 0.05 -0.53 -6.35
C ILE A 74 1.06 0.54 -6.73
N TYR A 75 2.24 0.41 -6.16
CA TYR A 75 3.38 1.25 -6.41
C TYR A 75 4.52 0.38 -6.92
N PHE A 76 5.02 0.72 -8.10
CA PHE A 76 6.08 0.00 -8.79
C PHE A 76 7.20 0.94 -9.14
N ARG A 77 8.42 0.60 -8.71
CA ARG A 77 9.63 1.31 -9.07
C ARG A 77 10.70 0.34 -9.52
N LEU A 78 11.28 0.63 -10.66
CA LEU A 78 12.31 -0.18 -11.28
C LEU A 78 13.51 0.69 -11.60
N GLU A 79 14.64 0.33 -11.01
CA GLU A 79 15.94 0.98 -11.22
C GLU A 79 16.84 -0.04 -11.94
N LEU A 80 17.13 0.25 -13.20
CA LEU A 80 18.09 -0.53 -13.99
C LEU A 80 19.47 0.10 -13.79
N THR A 81 20.42 -0.68 -13.31
CA THR A 81 21.81 -0.25 -13.15
C THR A 81 22.69 -1.24 -13.92
N GLY A 82 22.98 -0.93 -15.19
CA GLY A 82 23.97 -1.64 -16.00
C GLY A 82 23.41 -2.62 -17.04
N GLY A 83 22.22 -2.38 -17.57
CA GLY A 83 21.73 -3.01 -18.80
C GLY A 83 20.57 -4.00 -18.62
N PRO A 84 19.88 -4.38 -19.72
CA PRO A 84 18.83 -5.40 -19.69
C PRO A 84 19.42 -6.74 -19.23
N GLY A 85 18.93 -7.29 -18.11
CA GLY A 85 19.37 -8.59 -17.59
C GLY A 85 20.52 -8.56 -16.57
N SER A 86 21.02 -7.39 -16.18
CA SER A 86 22.07 -7.28 -15.16
C SER A 86 21.56 -7.56 -13.74
N ALA A 87 22.33 -8.35 -12.97
CA ALA A 87 22.00 -8.79 -11.61
C ALA A 87 21.90 -7.66 -10.55
N ARG A 88 22.10 -6.40 -10.95
CA ARG A 88 21.99 -5.20 -10.07
C ARG A 88 20.65 -4.48 -10.19
N ASN A 89 19.73 -4.98 -11.00
CA ASN A 89 18.41 -4.38 -11.16
C ASN A 89 17.62 -4.47 -9.85
N LYS A 90 17.18 -3.31 -9.34
CA LYS A 90 16.34 -3.24 -8.15
C LYS A 90 14.89 -3.01 -8.56
N VAL A 91 14.04 -3.94 -8.17
CA VAL A 91 12.59 -3.84 -8.39
C VAL A 91 11.93 -3.72 -7.03
N LYS A 92 11.21 -2.62 -6.82
CA LYS A 92 10.40 -2.39 -5.63
C LYS A 92 8.93 -2.40 -6.02
N LEU A 93 8.19 -3.36 -5.47
CA LEU A 93 6.74 -3.45 -5.59
C LEU A 93 6.12 -3.31 -4.19
N VAL A 94 5.20 -2.37 -4.03
CA VAL A 94 4.47 -2.14 -2.79
C VAL A 94 3.00 -2.00 -3.12
N GLY A 95 2.17 -2.85 -2.53
CA GLY A 95 0.72 -2.65 -2.51
C GLY A 95 0.34 -1.83 -1.28
N TYR A 96 -0.67 -0.98 -1.40
CA TYR A 96 -1.28 -0.31 -0.26
C TYR A 96 -2.80 -0.30 -0.39
N LEU A 97 -3.49 -0.28 0.74
CA LEU A 97 -4.93 -0.22 0.86
C LEU A 97 -5.22 0.81 1.94
N ARG A 98 -5.94 1.87 1.58
CA ARG A 98 -6.45 2.87 2.51
C ARG A 98 -7.97 2.76 2.57
N ALA A 99 -8.54 2.80 3.76
CA ALA A 99 -9.97 2.96 3.97
C ALA A 99 -10.18 4.08 4.97
N ARG A 100 -11.00 5.07 4.61
CA ARG A 100 -11.32 6.23 5.45
C ARG A 100 -12.83 6.34 5.55
N GLY A 101 -13.34 6.34 6.78
CA GLY A 101 -14.72 6.62 7.11
C GLY A 101 -14.81 7.88 7.97
N GLU A 102 -15.84 8.68 7.74
CA GLU A 102 -16.13 9.89 8.51
C GLU A 102 -17.63 10.02 8.69
N VAL A 103 -18.06 10.41 9.89
CA VAL A 103 -19.46 10.68 10.22
C VAL A 103 -19.50 11.96 11.04
N ASP A 104 -20.41 12.86 10.69
CA ASP A 104 -20.72 14.10 11.40
C ASP A 104 -22.23 14.19 11.66
N VAL A 105 -22.59 14.56 12.88
CA VAL A 105 -23.96 14.77 13.34
C VAL A 105 -24.14 16.23 13.74
N LEU A 106 -24.77 17.01 12.86
CA LEU A 106 -25.09 18.44 13.05
C LEU A 106 -23.90 19.34 13.43
N GLY A 107 -22.65 18.91 13.23
CA GLY A 107 -21.45 19.62 13.68
C GLY A 107 -21.24 19.58 15.20
N ILE A 108 -21.95 18.71 15.94
CA ILE A 108 -21.81 18.56 17.40
C ILE A 108 -20.88 17.38 17.72
N VAL A 109 -21.01 16.28 16.95
CA VAL A 109 -20.24 15.05 17.13
C VAL A 109 -19.69 14.61 15.79
N SER A 110 -18.37 14.48 15.71
CA SER A 110 -17.67 13.97 14.54
C SER A 110 -16.86 12.75 14.93
N ALA A 111 -16.86 11.72 14.08
CA ALA A 111 -16.02 10.55 14.24
C ALA A 111 -15.38 10.20 12.90
N SER A 112 -14.08 9.91 12.92
CA SER A 112 -13.35 9.43 11.75
C SER A 112 -12.54 8.18 12.07
N ILE A 113 -12.46 7.32 11.08
CA ILE A 113 -11.68 6.09 11.12
C ILE A 113 -10.84 6.02 9.85
N GLU A 114 -9.54 5.82 10.02
CA GLU A 114 -8.59 5.70 8.92
C GLU A 114 -7.77 4.43 9.10
N LEU A 115 -7.95 3.51 8.17
CA LEU A 115 -7.15 2.29 8.03
C LEU A 115 -6.18 2.49 6.88
N TYR A 116 -4.89 2.34 7.14
CA TYR A 116 -3.84 2.31 6.13
C TYR A 116 -3.08 1.00 6.25
N LEU A 117 -3.11 0.19 5.20
CA LEU A 117 -2.41 -1.08 5.10
C LEU A 117 -1.43 -1.02 3.95
N GLU A 118 -0.18 -1.37 4.20
CA GLU A 118 0.91 -1.42 3.24
C GLU A 118 1.45 -2.85 3.21
N LEU A 119 1.69 -3.37 2.02
CA LEU A 119 2.28 -4.68 1.79
C LEU A 119 3.46 -4.52 0.84
N GLY A 120 4.67 -4.67 1.36
CA GLY A 120 5.90 -4.61 0.60
C GLY A 120 6.60 -5.96 0.55
N TYR A 121 7.50 -6.12 -0.41
CA TYR A 121 8.47 -7.21 -0.41
C TYR A 121 9.85 -6.63 -0.07
N GLU A 122 10.41 -7.06 1.06
CA GLU A 122 11.73 -6.64 1.55
C GLU A 122 12.54 -7.91 1.87
N ASP A 123 13.74 -8.01 1.29
CA ASP A 123 14.75 -9.04 1.61
C ASP A 123 14.25 -10.50 1.60
N GLY A 124 13.36 -10.84 0.66
CA GLY A 124 12.83 -12.19 0.54
C GLY A 124 11.51 -12.43 1.30
N TYR A 125 11.06 -11.46 2.10
CA TYR A 125 9.88 -11.56 2.96
C TYR A 125 8.79 -10.57 2.53
N ALA A 126 7.54 -11.00 2.63
CA ALA A 126 6.40 -10.10 2.47
C ALA A 126 6.14 -9.42 3.84
N VAL A 127 6.33 -8.11 3.91
CA VAL A 127 6.11 -7.32 5.13
C VAL A 127 4.82 -6.52 4.98
N GLY A 128 3.84 -6.82 5.83
CA GLY A 128 2.60 -6.07 5.95
C GLY A 128 2.66 -5.11 7.14
N ARG A 129 2.38 -3.82 6.91
CA ARG A 129 2.24 -2.79 7.94
C ARG A 129 0.81 -2.27 7.90
N ALA A 130 0.09 -2.32 9.01
CA ALA A 130 -1.26 -1.81 9.14
C ALA A 130 -1.29 -0.73 10.22
N SER A 131 -1.95 0.38 9.95
CA SER A 131 -2.20 1.47 10.89
C SER A 131 -3.70 1.75 10.89
N LEU A 132 -4.29 1.73 12.08
CA LEU A 132 -5.69 2.07 12.30
C LEU A 132 -5.74 3.29 13.23
N THR A 133 -6.22 4.41 12.71
CA THR A 133 -6.42 5.65 13.45
C THR A 133 -7.91 5.85 13.64
N ILE A 134 -8.33 6.06 14.88
CA ILE A 134 -9.71 6.38 15.25
C ILE A 134 -9.67 7.73 15.94
N SER A 135 -10.42 8.69 15.43
CA SER A 135 -10.56 10.02 16.03
C SER A 135 -12.02 10.31 16.31
N ILE A 136 -12.29 10.86 17.49
CA ILE A 136 -13.62 11.23 17.96
C ILE A 136 -13.55 12.66 18.47
N GLU A 137 -14.45 13.49 17.97
CA GLU A 137 -14.61 14.90 18.34
C GLU A 137 -16.03 15.13 18.85
N ILE A 138 -16.13 15.75 20.02
CA ILE A 138 -17.41 16.10 20.67
C ILE A 138 -17.31 17.55 21.12
N GLY A 139 -17.93 18.46 20.37
CA GLY A 139 -17.97 19.90 20.66
C GLY A 139 -16.58 20.56 20.69
N PHE A 140 -15.95 20.61 21.87
CA PHE A 140 -14.62 21.21 22.08
C PHE A 140 -13.54 20.19 22.47
N PHE A 141 -13.90 18.91 22.59
CA PHE A 141 -12.99 17.84 23.00
C PHE A 141 -12.71 16.91 21.83
N GLU A 142 -11.44 16.73 21.50
CA GLU A 142 -10.95 15.79 20.49
C GLU A 142 -10.10 14.72 21.18
N THR A 143 -10.31 13.45 20.80
CA THR A 143 -9.45 12.33 21.20
C THR A 143 -9.12 11.47 19.99
N SER A 144 -7.87 11.05 19.87
CA SER A 144 -7.39 10.21 18.78
C SER A 144 -6.59 9.04 19.31
N VAL A 145 -6.89 7.83 18.83
CA VAL A 145 -6.15 6.60 19.15
C VAL A 145 -5.62 6.00 17.86
N THR A 146 -4.30 5.78 17.80
CA THR A 146 -3.66 5.11 16.66
C THR A 146 -3.13 3.75 17.11
N ILE A 147 -3.60 2.68 16.48
CA ILE A 147 -3.12 1.31 16.67
C ILE A 147 -2.29 0.93 15.44
N ARG A 148 -1.07 0.46 15.66
CA ARG A 148 -0.18 0.00 14.59
C ARG A 148 0.08 -1.48 14.76
N CYS A 149 -0.05 -2.23 13.67
CA CYS A 149 0.22 -3.65 13.59
C CYS A 149 1.21 -3.90 12.46
N GLU A 150 2.38 -4.46 12.77
CA GLU A 150 3.29 -4.98 11.74
C GLU A 150 3.20 -6.50 11.74
N LYS A 151 2.97 -7.08 10.55
CA LYS A 151 3.00 -8.52 10.33
C LYS A 151 3.97 -8.84 9.22
N ARG A 152 5.03 -9.58 9.55
CA ARG A 152 5.88 -10.24 8.55
C ARG A 152 5.24 -11.57 8.16
N PHE A 153 5.02 -11.74 6.87
CA PHE A 153 4.67 -13.01 6.25
C PHE A 153 5.98 -13.66 5.79
N ALA A 154 6.19 -14.91 6.21
CA ALA A 154 7.34 -15.68 5.73
C ALA A 154 7.22 -15.81 4.21
N GLY A 155 8.19 -15.25 3.48
CA GLY A 155 8.31 -15.48 2.05
C GLY A 155 8.63 -16.95 1.82
N SER A 156 8.05 -17.50 0.76
CA SER A 156 8.24 -18.89 0.38
C SER A 156 9.73 -19.18 0.11
N GLY A 157 10.36 -19.90 1.05
CA GLY A 157 11.06 -21.12 0.69
C GLY A 157 10.05 -22.26 0.55
N ALA A 158 9.02 -22.12 -0.29
CA ALA A 158 8.05 -23.16 -0.63
C ALA A 158 7.09 -22.67 -1.73
N ALA A 159 7.45 -22.98 -2.97
CA ALA A 159 6.58 -23.19 -4.14
C ALA A 159 5.28 -22.36 -4.25
N PHE A 160 5.29 -21.44 -5.22
CA PHE A 160 4.14 -21.19 -6.06
C PHE A 160 3.73 -22.50 -6.77
N ALA A 161 2.94 -23.33 -6.11
CA ALA A 161 2.35 -24.52 -6.70
C ALA A 161 0.99 -24.15 -7.33
N LEU A 162 1.04 -23.55 -8.52
CA LEU A 162 -0.04 -23.75 -9.48
C LEU A 162 -0.03 -25.25 -9.82
N ALA A 163 -1.10 -25.94 -9.45
CA ALA A 163 -1.54 -27.24 -9.94
C ALA A 163 -0.43 -28.19 -10.47
N GLY A 164 0.08 -29.07 -9.61
CA GLY A 164 0.81 -30.26 -10.07
C GLY A 164 1.88 -30.79 -9.12
N GLY A 165 1.48 -31.65 -8.19
CA GLY A 165 2.27 -32.78 -7.67
C GLY A 165 3.60 -32.50 -6.94
N THR A 166 3.58 -32.54 -5.61
CA THR A 166 4.19 -33.60 -4.75
C THR A 166 4.41 -33.05 -3.34
N ALA A 167 3.93 -33.81 -2.34
CA ALA A 167 3.79 -33.41 -0.95
C ALA A 167 5.12 -33.39 -0.17
N ALA A 168 5.26 -32.43 0.75
CA ALA A 168 6.25 -32.41 1.83
C ALA A 168 5.50 -32.46 3.20
N PRO A 169 6.15 -32.90 4.30
CA PRO A 169 5.48 -33.60 5.40
C PRO A 169 4.63 -32.67 6.27
N GLY A 170 3.48 -33.20 6.70
CA GLY A 170 2.41 -32.46 7.35
C GLY A 170 2.77 -31.94 8.75
N ILE A 171 2.59 -30.63 8.94
CA ILE A 171 2.39 -30.04 10.27
C ILE A 171 0.96 -30.40 10.66
N ALA A 172 0.80 -31.35 11.59
CA ALA A 172 -0.51 -31.69 12.12
C ALA A 172 -1.10 -30.49 12.89
N PRO A 173 -2.42 -30.23 12.77
CA PRO A 173 -3.08 -29.17 13.52
C PRO A 173 -2.97 -29.45 15.03
N PRO A 174 -2.76 -28.42 15.87
CA PRO A 174 -2.67 -28.62 17.31
C PRO A 174 -3.96 -29.21 17.87
N THR A 175 -3.84 -30.29 18.62
CA THR A 175 -4.97 -30.95 19.28
C THR A 175 -5.49 -30.12 20.45
N PHE A 176 -6.78 -30.29 20.77
CA PHE A 176 -7.47 -29.61 21.88
C PHE A 176 -6.75 -29.71 23.24
N SER A 177 -5.94 -30.75 23.44
CA SER A 177 -5.07 -30.92 24.61
C SER A 177 -4.00 -29.83 24.74
N ASP A 178 -3.45 -29.32 23.63
CA ASP A 178 -2.46 -28.23 23.63
C ASP A 178 -3.09 -26.87 23.88
N LEU A 179 -4.40 -26.73 23.63
CA LEU A 179 -5.15 -25.50 23.95
C LEU A 179 -5.53 -25.42 25.43
N MET A 180 -5.65 -26.57 26.11
CA MET A 180 -6.02 -26.66 27.53
C MET A 180 -4.82 -26.54 28.49
N SER A 181 -3.58 -26.70 28.01
CA SER A 181 -2.37 -26.68 28.87
C SER A 181 -1.75 -25.29 29.08
N ARG A 182 -2.29 -24.24 28.44
CA ARG A 182 -1.91 -22.85 28.72
C ARG A 182 -2.54 -22.36 30.02
N THR A 183 -2.00 -22.84 31.13
CA THR A 183 -2.26 -22.30 32.45
C THR A 183 -1.70 -20.87 32.53
N TRP A 184 -2.62 -19.93 32.70
CA TRP A 184 -2.30 -18.53 33.02
C TRP A 184 -1.47 -18.49 34.30
N THR A 185 -0.25 -17.96 34.20
CA THR A 185 0.49 -17.48 35.37
C THR A 185 0.45 -15.95 35.36
N ARG A 186 0.38 -15.44 36.60
CA ARG A 186 -0.19 -14.19 37.06
C ARG A 186 0.51 -12.92 36.58
#